data_AF-A0A8J2Q2C5-F1
#
_entry.id   AF-A0A8J2Q2C5-F1
#
_cell.length_a   1.000
_cell.length_b   1.000
_cell.length_c   1.000
_cell.angle_alpha   90.00
_cell.angle_beta   90.00
_cell.angle_gamma   90.00
#
_symmetry.space_group_name_H-M   'P 1'
#
loop_
_entity.id
_entity.type
_entity.pdbx_description
1 polymer ?
#
loop_
_entity_poly.entity_id
_entity_poly.type
_entity_poly.pdbx_seq_one_letter_code
_entity_poly.pdbx_strand_id
1 'polypeptide(L)'
;IPIAFGGSLSWLEFSIIEYETISLILAPILAILQGFQLLQIQKCYHTLNINQPETFILYFTGLTTIGLLIPAFYSWINSTISADASWESIDFLLIGMSIIFMPNYKYSEIWLQLNLTPYHFMVLEQTKFWIASIGQWFIQNMAHATIFALTGKIVMLGGLVQYFTKMKQRQKIDYNDLSLALLN
;
A
#
# COMPACT_ATOMS: atom_id res chain seq x y z
N ILE A 1 3.64 14.67 7.14
CA ILE A 1 5.10 14.84 7.10
C ILE A 1 5.81 13.76 7.92
N PRO A 2 5.66 13.64 9.26
CA PRO A 2 6.39 12.63 10.03
C PRO A 2 6.07 11.18 9.63
N ILE A 3 4.81 10.90 9.28
CA ILE A 3 4.36 9.57 8.86
C ILE A 3 5.01 9.12 7.55
N ALA A 4 5.01 9.97 6.52
CA ALA A 4 5.61 9.63 5.23
C ALA A 4 7.13 9.43 5.36
N PHE A 5 7.81 10.33 6.08
CA PHE A 5 9.25 10.25 6.28
C PHE A 5 9.67 9.05 7.14
N GLY A 6 8.96 8.80 8.26
CA GLY A 6 9.18 7.65 9.12
C GLY A 6 8.87 6.33 8.41
N GLY A 7 7.78 6.28 7.64
CA GLY A 7 7.41 5.14 6.80
C GLY A 7 8.49 4.79 5.80
N SER A 8 8.96 5.76 5.00
CA SER A 8 10.04 5.53 4.03
C SER A 8 11.36 5.13 4.67
N LEU A 9 11.77 5.79 5.77
CA LEU A 9 12.99 5.43 6.51
C LEU A 9 12.93 4.04 7.11
N SER A 10 11.74 3.56 7.51
CA SER A 10 11.59 2.25 8.16
C SER A 10 12.03 1.06 7.30
N TRP A 11 12.16 1.28 5.99
CA TRP A 11 12.59 0.30 4.99
C TRP A 11 14.03 0.53 4.47
N LEU A 12 14.73 1.55 4.95
CA LEU A 12 16.10 1.87 4.52
C LEU A 12 17.15 1.12 5.35
N GLU A 13 17.48 -0.07 4.86
CA GLU A 13 18.45 -1.01 5.43
C GLU A 13 19.73 -1.05 4.58
N PHE A 14 20.40 0.10 4.48
CA PHE A 14 21.69 0.21 3.80
C PHE A 14 22.68 -0.86 4.28
N SER A 15 23.41 -1.45 3.33
CA SER A 15 24.40 -2.51 3.53
C SER A 15 23.85 -3.91 3.87
N ILE A 16 22.54 -4.05 4.12
CA ILE A 16 21.89 -5.36 4.33
C ILE A 16 21.01 -5.72 3.13
N ILE A 17 20.31 -4.73 2.59
CA ILE A 17 19.54 -4.85 1.35
C ILE A 17 20.33 -4.15 0.25
N GLU A 18 20.54 -4.86 -0.86
CA GLU A 18 21.12 -4.28 -2.06
C GLU A 18 20.06 -3.41 -2.75
N TYR A 19 20.36 -2.12 -2.90
CA TYR A 19 19.48 -1.19 -3.60
C TYR A 19 20.04 -0.92 -4.98
N GLU A 20 19.22 -1.18 -6.00
CA GLU A 20 19.55 -0.77 -7.36
C GLU A 20 19.31 0.74 -7.54
N THR A 21 20.28 1.44 -8.13
CA THR A 21 20.23 2.90 -8.35
C THR A 21 18.99 3.33 -9.13
N ILE A 22 18.60 2.55 -10.14
CA ILE A 22 17.41 2.84 -10.96
C ILE A 22 16.15 2.77 -10.09
N SER A 23 16.03 1.74 -9.26
CA SER A 23 14.92 1.56 -8.32
C SER A 23 14.80 2.70 -7.31
N LEU A 24 15.93 3.19 -6.77
CA LEU A 24 15.94 4.33 -5.86
C LEU A 24 15.45 5.63 -6.51
N ILE A 25 15.76 5.84 -7.80
CA ILE A 25 15.31 7.01 -8.57
C ILE A 25 13.83 6.89 -8.96
N LEU A 26 13.37 5.68 -9.31
CA LEU A 26 11.99 5.44 -9.73
C LEU A 26 10.99 5.38 -8.57
N ALA A 27 11.43 5.00 -7.36
CA ALA A 27 10.59 4.93 -6.17
C ALA A 27 9.77 6.21 -5.88
N PRO A 28 10.33 7.43 -5.87
CA PRO A 28 9.54 8.65 -5.67
C PRO A 28 8.56 8.92 -6.83
N ILE A 29 8.92 8.58 -8.07
CA ILE A 29 8.03 8.72 -9.22
C ILE A 29 6.83 7.78 -9.07
N LEU A 30 7.07 6.54 -8.66
CA LEU A 30 6.03 5.56 -8.37
C LEU A 30 5.07 6.08 -7.28
N ALA A 31 5.59 6.65 -6.20
CA ALA A 31 4.77 7.21 -5.13
C ALA A 31 3.87 8.37 -5.62
N ILE A 32 4.38 9.24 -6.49
CA ILE A 32 3.60 10.32 -7.10
C ILE A 32 2.49 9.75 -7.99
N LEU A 33 2.82 8.77 -8.84
CA LEU A 33 1.85 8.12 -9.72
C LEU A 33 0.75 7.39 -8.93
N GLN A 34 1.09 6.74 -7.81
CA GLN A 34 0.12 6.15 -6.90
C GLN A 34 -0.84 7.20 -6.31
N GLY A 35 -0.32 8.36 -5.92
CA GLY A 35 -1.14 9.48 -5.47
C GLY A 35 -2.11 9.98 -6.54
N PHE A 36 -1.66 10.12 -7.78
CA PHE A 36 -2.53 10.49 -8.90
C PHE A 36 -3.59 9.43 -9.18
N GLN A 37 -3.20 8.15 -9.19
CA GLN A 37 -4.11 7.03 -9.38
C GLN A 37 -5.24 7.04 -8.35
N LEU A 38 -4.91 7.23 -7.06
CA LEU A 38 -5.89 7.31 -5.98
C LEU A 38 -6.94 8.40 -6.25
N LEU A 39 -6.48 9.62 -6.55
CA LEU A 39 -7.37 10.75 -6.81
C LEU A 39 -8.24 10.52 -8.05
N GLN A 40 -7.68 9.90 -9.08
CA GLN A 40 -8.40 9.60 -10.31
C GLN A 40 -9.48 8.52 -10.10
N ILE A 41 -9.17 7.46 -9.33
CA ILE A 41 -10.14 6.40 -8.99
C ILE A 41 -11.33 6.99 -8.24
N GLN A 42 -11.08 7.80 -7.20
CA GLN A 42 -12.14 8.43 -6.42
C GLN A 42 -12.98 9.39 -7.26
N LYS A 43 -12.32 10.22 -8.08
CA LYS A 43 -13.02 11.15 -9.00
C LYS A 43 -13.91 10.38 -9.97
N CYS A 44 -13.40 9.30 -10.56
CA CYS A 44 -14.15 8.46 -11.49
C CYS A 44 -15.39 7.83 -10.82
N TYR A 45 -15.19 7.22 -9.64
CA TYR A 45 -16.27 6.62 -8.87
C TYR A 45 -17.38 7.62 -8.53
N HIS A 46 -17.00 8.81 -8.04
CA HIS A 46 -17.96 9.85 -7.69
C HIS A 46 -18.69 10.42 -8.92
N THR A 47 -17.98 10.59 -10.05
CA THR A 47 -18.56 11.10 -11.30
C THR A 47 -19.57 10.13 -11.90
N LEU A 48 -19.31 8.83 -11.80
CA LEU A 48 -20.19 7.79 -12.33
C LEU A 48 -21.43 7.54 -11.45
N ASN A 49 -21.48 8.12 -10.25
CA ASN A 49 -22.58 8.00 -9.29
C ASN A 49 -23.04 6.53 -9.07
N ILE A 50 -22.07 5.63 -8.97
CA ILE A 50 -22.32 4.20 -8.81
C ILE A 50 -22.64 3.91 -7.35
N ASN A 51 -23.80 3.32 -7.09
CA ASN A 51 -24.25 2.95 -5.73
C ASN A 51 -23.61 1.65 -5.21
N GLN A 52 -22.97 0.86 -6.08
CA GLN A 52 -22.37 -0.45 -5.77
C GLN A 52 -20.84 -0.43 -5.99
N PRO A 53 -20.05 -0.26 -4.92
CA PRO A 53 -18.59 -0.24 -5.03
C PRO A 53 -17.99 -1.54 -5.58
N GLU A 54 -18.61 -2.69 -5.32
CA GLU A 54 -18.14 -4.00 -5.80
C GLU A 54 -18.10 -4.07 -7.32
N THR A 55 -19.18 -3.58 -7.96
CA THR A 55 -19.33 -3.56 -9.41
C THR A 55 -18.28 -2.65 -10.06
N PHE A 56 -18.01 -1.49 -9.45
CA PHE A 56 -16.96 -0.60 -9.93
C PHE A 56 -15.56 -1.24 -9.81
N ILE A 57 -15.26 -1.89 -8.68
CA ILE A 57 -13.97 -2.57 -8.47
C ILE A 57 -13.75 -3.68 -9.50
N LEU A 58 -14.78 -4.50 -9.76
CA LEU A 58 -14.71 -5.59 -10.73
C LEU A 58 -14.42 -5.06 -12.14
N TYR A 59 -15.14 -4.03 -12.59
CA TYR A 59 -14.93 -3.47 -13.92
C TYR A 59 -13.59 -2.74 -14.04
N PHE A 60 -13.21 -1.96 -13.03
CA PHE A 60 -11.94 -1.27 -13.03
C PHE A 60 -10.77 -2.26 -13.09
N THR A 61 -10.77 -3.28 -12.23
CA THR A 61 -9.73 -4.30 -12.23
C THR A 61 -9.72 -5.11 -13.52
N GLY A 62 -10.88 -5.53 -14.03
CA GLY A 62 -11.00 -6.23 -15.31
C GLY A 62 -10.41 -5.45 -16.48
N LEU A 63 -10.72 -4.15 -16.59
CA LEU A 63 -10.15 -3.28 -17.62
C LEU A 63 -8.62 -3.15 -17.47
N THR A 64 -8.10 -3.00 -16.25
CA THR A 64 -6.66 -2.95 -16.02
C THR A 64 -5.97 -4.27 -16.40
N THR A 65 -6.59 -5.41 -16.11
CA THR A 65 -6.07 -6.73 -16.49
C THR A 65 -6.01 -6.90 -18.01
N ILE A 66 -7.07 -6.49 -18.73
CA ILE A 66 -7.08 -6.53 -20.20
C ILE A 66 -5.97 -5.64 -20.78
N GLY A 67 -5.81 -4.43 -20.24
CA GLY A 67 -4.75 -3.51 -20.66
C GLY A 67 -3.34 -4.05 -20.42
N LEU A 68 -3.11 -4.70 -19.28
CA LEU A 68 -1.82 -5.28 -18.90
C LEU A 68 -1.55 -6.65 -19.56
N LEU A 69 -2.58 -7.32 -20.09
CA LEU A 69 -2.41 -8.61 -20.77
C LEU A 69 -1.53 -8.48 -22.02
N ILE A 70 -1.66 -7.38 -22.76
CA ILE A 70 -0.90 -7.13 -23.99
C ILE A 70 0.62 -7.07 -23.72
N PRO A 71 1.13 -6.19 -22.82
CA PRO A 71 2.55 -6.15 -22.51
C PRO A 71 3.03 -7.42 -21.80
N ALA A 72 2.20 -8.05 -20.97
CA ALA A 72 2.55 -9.32 -20.32
C ALA A 72 2.76 -10.45 -21.36
N PHE A 73 1.87 -10.54 -22.35
CA PHE A 73 2.00 -11.52 -23.44
C PHE A 73 3.23 -11.26 -24.30
N TYR A 74 3.51 -9.99 -24.63
CA TYR A 74 4.73 -9.62 -25.35
C TYR A 74 5.99 -9.97 -24.56
N SER A 75 6.01 -9.69 -23.25
CA SER A 75 7.11 -10.06 -22.38
C SER A 75 7.31 -11.56 -22.32
N TRP A 76 6.22 -12.34 -22.19
CA TRP A 76 6.29 -13.80 -22.14
C TRP A 76 6.91 -14.42 -23.40
N ILE A 77 6.51 -13.96 -24.59
CA ILE A 77 7.06 -14.46 -25.87
C ILE A 77 8.57 -14.20 -25.98
N ASN A 78 9.03 -13.05 -25.48
CA ASN A 78 10.44 -12.66 -25.56
C ASN A 78 11.29 -13.18 -24.39
N SER A 79 10.68 -13.82 -23.39
CA SER A 79 11.38 -14.33 -22.22
C SER A 79 12.02 -15.69 -22.53
N THR A 80 13.33 -15.78 -22.43
CA THR A 80 14.03 -17.07 -22.51
C THR A 80 13.96 -17.76 -21.15
N ILE A 81 13.10 -18.77 -21.03
CA ILE A 81 13.09 -19.64 -19.86
C ILE A 81 14.32 -20.54 -19.98
N SER A 82 15.32 -20.33 -19.11
CA SER A 82 16.43 -21.27 -19.01
C SER A 82 15.87 -22.63 -18.59
N ALA A 83 16.09 -23.67 -19.42
CA ALA A 83 15.64 -25.02 -19.13
C ALA A 83 16.25 -25.60 -17.83
N ASP A 84 17.35 -25.01 -17.36
CA ASP A 84 18.04 -25.32 -16.11
C ASP A 84 17.51 -24.51 -14.91
N ALA A 85 16.52 -23.63 -15.09
CA ALA A 85 15.80 -23.05 -13.96
C ALA A 85 14.96 -24.16 -13.34
N SER A 86 15.51 -24.81 -12.31
CA SER A 86 14.77 -25.73 -11.46
C SER A 86 13.65 -24.96 -10.82
N TRP A 87 12.43 -25.11 -11.36
CA TRP A 87 11.22 -24.66 -10.70
C TRP A 87 11.13 -25.44 -9.39
N GLU A 88 11.53 -24.80 -8.31
CA GLU A 88 11.52 -25.44 -7.00
C GLU A 88 10.08 -25.50 -6.51
N SER A 89 9.78 -26.44 -5.60
CA SER A 89 8.45 -26.53 -4.99
C SER A 89 7.98 -25.22 -4.33
N ILE A 90 8.93 -24.36 -3.97
CA ILE A 90 8.66 -23.03 -3.42
C ILE A 90 8.08 -22.06 -4.47
N ASP A 91 8.48 -22.18 -5.73
CA ASP A 91 7.99 -21.31 -6.82
C ASP A 91 6.52 -21.60 -7.11
N PHE A 92 6.14 -22.89 -7.16
CA PHE A 92 4.74 -23.30 -7.33
C PHE A 92 3.87 -22.86 -6.14
N LEU A 93 4.40 -22.93 -4.93
CA LEU A 93 3.71 -22.46 -3.74
C LEU A 93 3.52 -20.93 -3.77
N LEU A 94 4.53 -20.17 -4.18
CA LEU A 94 4.43 -18.71 -4.33
C LEU A 94 3.41 -18.33 -5.40
N ILE A 95 3.41 -19.01 -6.55
CA ILE A 95 2.41 -18.79 -7.61
C ILE A 95 1.00 -19.10 -7.08
N GLY A 96 0.81 -20.26 -6.45
CA GLY A 96 -0.49 -20.65 -5.89
C GLY A 96 -1.00 -19.68 -4.84
N MET A 97 -0.14 -19.24 -3.92
CA MET A 97 -0.47 -18.25 -2.90
C MET A 97 -0.79 -16.88 -3.53
N SER A 98 -0.11 -16.49 -4.61
CA SER A 98 -0.36 -15.22 -5.29
C SER A 98 -1.76 -15.13 -5.90
N ILE A 99 -2.30 -16.25 -6.42
CA ILE A 99 -3.65 -16.33 -7.00
C ILE A 99 -4.72 -16.02 -5.95
N ILE A 100 -4.47 -16.39 -4.69
CA ILE A 100 -5.38 -16.10 -3.58
C ILE A 100 -5.10 -14.71 -3.02
N PHE A 101 -3.84 -14.40 -2.73
CA PHE A 101 -3.46 -13.18 -2.01
C PHE A 101 -3.69 -11.92 -2.84
N MET A 102 -3.24 -11.88 -4.09
CA MET A 102 -3.24 -10.65 -4.90
C MET A 102 -4.65 -10.12 -5.20
N PRO A 103 -5.65 -10.93 -5.57
CA PRO A 103 -7.02 -10.44 -5.76
C PRO A 103 -7.65 -9.90 -4.49
N ASN A 104 -7.49 -10.61 -3.36
CA ASN A 104 -8.00 -10.16 -2.07
C ASN A 104 -7.33 -8.85 -1.64
N TYR A 105 -6.01 -8.78 -1.75
CA TYR A 105 -5.24 -7.56 -1.47
C TYR A 105 -5.74 -6.39 -2.32
N LYS A 106 -5.88 -6.57 -3.64
CA LYS A 106 -6.27 -5.50 -4.55
C LYS A 106 -7.73 -5.06 -4.36
N TYR A 107 -8.62 -6.01 -4.12
CA TYR A 107 -10.02 -5.72 -3.79
C TYR A 107 -10.12 -4.89 -2.51
N SER A 108 -9.47 -5.33 -1.42
CA SER A 108 -9.48 -4.60 -0.15
C SER A 108 -8.82 -3.22 -0.27
N GLU A 109 -7.76 -3.10 -1.05
CA GLU A 109 -7.10 -1.82 -1.32
C GLU A 109 -8.07 -0.83 -1.99
N ILE A 110 -8.67 -1.20 -3.13
CA ILE A 110 -9.57 -0.30 -3.86
C ILE A 110 -10.82 -0.02 -3.02
N TRP A 111 -11.36 -1.02 -2.31
CA TRP A 111 -12.47 -0.81 -1.39
C TRP A 111 -12.19 0.28 -0.34
N LEU A 112 -11.01 0.24 0.28
CA LEU A 112 -10.59 1.27 1.22
C LEU A 112 -10.37 2.62 0.54
N GLN A 113 -9.85 2.65 -0.69
CA GLN A 113 -9.71 3.89 -1.47
C GLN A 113 -11.05 4.55 -1.77
N LEU A 114 -12.11 3.78 -2.00
CA LEU A 114 -13.44 4.33 -2.30
C LEU A 114 -14.17 4.83 -1.04
N ASN A 115 -13.97 4.17 0.10
CA ASN A 115 -14.70 4.45 1.33
C ASN A 115 -14.00 5.44 2.28
N LEU A 116 -12.69 5.65 2.13
CA LEU A 116 -11.93 6.55 2.98
C LEU A 116 -11.49 7.80 2.24
N THR A 117 -11.29 8.89 2.99
CA THR A 117 -10.63 10.07 2.43
C THR A 117 -9.19 9.72 2.04
N PRO A 118 -8.64 10.32 0.97
CA PRO A 118 -7.26 10.07 0.53
C PRO A 118 -6.24 10.16 1.67
N TYR A 119 -6.44 11.13 2.56
CA TYR A 119 -5.58 11.35 3.70
C TYR A 119 -5.56 10.15 4.66
N HIS A 120 -6.73 9.63 5.04
CA HIS A 120 -6.82 8.48 5.93
C HIS A 120 -6.29 7.20 5.26
N PHE A 121 -6.59 7.02 3.97
CA PHE A 121 -6.07 5.89 3.19
C PHE A 121 -4.53 5.88 3.16
N MET A 122 -3.89 7.00 2.83
CA MET A 122 -2.42 7.12 2.78
C MET A 122 -1.76 6.82 4.13
N VAL A 123 -2.37 7.23 5.24
CA VAL A 123 -1.86 6.91 6.58
C VAL A 123 -1.94 5.40 6.86
N LEU A 124 -3.07 4.76 6.54
CA LEU A 124 -3.22 3.31 6.70
C LEU A 124 -2.27 2.53 5.79
N GLU A 125 -2.05 3.00 4.57
CA GLU A 125 -1.11 2.39 3.62
C GLU A 125 0.33 2.44 4.15
N GLN A 126 0.78 3.60 4.64
CA GLN A 126 2.10 3.71 5.27
C GLN A 126 2.20 2.86 6.54
N THR A 127 1.11 2.74 7.31
CA THR A 127 1.05 1.89 8.50
C THR A 127 1.21 0.41 8.15
N LYS A 128 0.53 -0.06 7.08
CA LYS A 128 0.67 -1.43 6.56
C LYS A 128 2.12 -1.74 6.22
N PHE A 129 2.78 -0.87 5.46
CA PHE A 129 4.18 -1.06 5.10
C PHE A 129 5.11 -0.99 6.32
N TRP A 130 4.82 -0.11 7.28
CA TRP A 130 5.59 -0.05 8.52
C TRP A 130 5.48 -1.34 9.37
N ILE A 131 4.27 -1.91 9.51
CA ILE A 131 4.09 -3.19 10.21
C ILE A 131 4.82 -4.32 9.47
N ALA A 132 4.74 -4.34 8.14
CA ALA A 132 5.46 -5.32 7.34
C ALA A 132 6.98 -5.23 7.53
N SER A 133 7.57 -4.03 7.64
CA SER A 133 9.00 -3.86 7.90
C SER A 133 9.43 -4.30 9.31
N ILE A 134 8.52 -4.25 10.29
CA ILE A 134 8.74 -4.85 11.61
C ILE A 134 8.68 -6.37 11.51
N GLY A 135 7.67 -6.92 10.82
CA GLY A 135 7.54 -8.35 10.59
C GLY A 135 8.76 -8.94 9.88
N GLN A 136 9.33 -8.22 8.92
CA GLN A 136 10.57 -8.59 8.22
C GLN A 136 11.71 -8.86 9.21
N TRP A 137 11.96 -7.97 10.19
CA TRP A 137 13.03 -8.15 11.17
C TRP A 137 12.90 -9.46 11.95
N PHE A 138 11.68 -9.82 12.33
CA PHE A 138 11.42 -11.04 13.10
C PHE A 138 11.46 -12.30 12.24
N ILE A 139 10.77 -12.28 11.10
CA ILE A 139 10.62 -13.48 10.23
C ILE A 139 11.93 -13.83 9.54
N GLN A 140 12.69 -12.82 9.10
CA GLN A 140 13.97 -13.03 8.40
C GLN A 140 15.17 -13.08 9.35
N ASN A 141 14.94 -13.02 10.66
CA ASN A 141 15.98 -12.99 11.69
C ASN A 141 17.12 -12.01 11.34
N MET A 142 16.75 -10.79 10.89
CA MET A 142 17.72 -9.76 10.55
C MET A 142 18.33 -9.19 11.83
N ALA A 143 19.45 -9.78 12.26
CA ALA A 143 20.14 -9.43 13.49
C ALA A 143 20.84 -8.05 13.45
N HIS A 144 21.00 -7.46 12.27
CA HIS A 144 21.67 -6.18 12.07
C HIS A 144 20.67 -5.14 11.58
N ALA A 145 19.90 -4.53 12.48
CA ALA A 145 19.03 -3.42 12.10
C ALA A 145 19.87 -2.15 11.86
N THR A 146 19.66 -1.46 10.73
CA THR A 146 20.31 -0.15 10.51
C THR A 146 19.72 0.92 11.44
N ILE A 147 20.55 1.88 11.82
CA ILE A 147 20.10 3.03 12.63
C ILE A 147 19.02 3.84 11.91
N PHE A 148 19.04 3.88 10.57
CA PHE A 148 18.05 4.56 9.74
C PHE A 148 16.68 3.86 9.82
N ALA A 149 16.65 2.54 9.65
CA ALA A 149 15.43 1.74 9.74
C ALA A 149 14.81 1.80 11.15
N LEU A 150 15.65 1.73 12.20
CA LEU A 150 15.19 1.88 13.58
C LEU A 150 14.60 3.28 13.84
N THR A 151 15.31 4.33 13.43
CA THR A 151 14.86 5.72 13.59
C THR A 151 13.54 5.94 12.85
N GLY A 152 13.44 5.46 11.61
CA GLY A 152 12.21 5.51 10.82
C GLY A 152 11.02 4.86 11.53
N LYS A 153 11.23 3.67 12.09
CA LYS A 153 10.19 2.95 12.85
C LYS A 153 9.73 3.73 14.09
N ILE A 154 10.65 4.34 14.84
CA ILE A 154 10.33 5.17 16.02
C ILE A 154 9.57 6.45 15.62
N VAL A 155 10.03 7.16 14.59
CA VAL A 155 9.39 8.37 14.07
C VAL A 155 7.97 8.06 13.56
N MET A 156 7.81 6.96 12.85
CA MET A 156 6.51 6.49 12.37
C MET A 156 5.56 6.21 13.54
N LEU A 157 6.03 5.50 14.58
CA LEU A 157 5.25 5.24 15.79
C LEU A 157 4.75 6.55 16.44
N GLY A 158 5.64 7.52 16.62
CA GLY A 158 5.28 8.85 17.15
C GLY A 158 4.25 9.57 16.28
N GLY A 159 4.40 9.49 14.95
CA GLY A 159 3.45 10.03 13.98
C GLY A 159 2.06 9.39 14.06
N LEU A 160 2.01 8.07 14.22
CA LEU A 160 0.75 7.32 14.37
C LEU A 160 0.04 7.67 15.69
N VAL A 161 0.77 7.72 16.81
CA VAL A 161 0.20 8.11 18.11
C VAL A 161 -0.41 9.51 18.01
N GLN A 162 0.28 10.46 17.39
CA GLN A 162 -0.24 11.82 17.18
C GLN A 162 -1.51 11.81 16.31
N TYR A 163 -1.51 11.02 15.23
CA TYR A 163 -2.63 10.91 14.32
C TYR A 163 -3.88 10.34 14.99
N PHE A 164 -3.76 9.20 15.69
CA PHE A 164 -4.89 8.58 16.39
C PHE A 164 -5.41 9.45 17.54
N THR A 165 -4.51 10.14 18.25
CA THR A 165 -4.92 11.10 19.31
C THR A 165 -5.76 12.23 18.73
N LYS A 166 -5.34 12.82 17.60
CA LYS A 166 -6.11 13.88 16.91
C LYS A 166 -7.44 13.38 16.38
N MET A 167 -7.51 12.17 15.83
CA MET A 167 -8.77 11.57 15.38
C MET A 167 -9.76 11.41 16.53
N LYS A 168 -9.31 10.86 17.67
CA LYS A 168 -10.13 10.69 18.87
C LYS A 168 -10.62 12.03 19.43
N GLN A 169 -9.78 13.06 19.41
CA GLN A 169 -10.17 14.41 19.82
C GLN A 169 -11.25 15.00 18.91
N ARG A 170 -11.11 14.87 17.59
CA ARG A 170 -12.12 15.35 16.62
C ARG A 170 -13.47 14.66 16.81
N GLN A 171 -13.48 13.33 16.94
CA GLN A 171 -14.70 12.57 17.20
C GLN A 171 -15.42 13.03 18.47
N LYS A 172 -14.67 13.37 19.52
CA LYS A 172 -15.25 13.86 20.78
C LYS A 172 -15.90 15.24 20.61
N ILE A 173 -15.30 16.12 19.81
CA ILE A 173 -15.84 17.46 19.53
C ILE A 173 -17.13 17.33 18.70
N ASP A 174 -17.10 16.57 17.61
CA ASP A 174 -18.27 16.38 16.73
C ASP A 174 -19.46 15.80 17.50
N TYR A 175 -19.23 14.86 18.43
CA TYR A 175 -20.27 14.30 19.28
C TYR A 175 -20.88 15.33 20.24
N ASN A 176 -20.02 16.15 20.86
CA ASN A 176 -20.48 17.20 21.77
C ASN A 176 -21.30 18.25 21.02
N ASP A 177 -20.88 18.66 19.83
CA ASP A 177 -21.59 19.63 18.99
C ASP A 177 -22.95 19.07 18.53
N LEU A 178 -23.00 17.80 18.14
CA LEU A 178 -24.26 17.12 17.80
C LEU A 178 -25.21 17.04 19.00
N SER A 179 -24.69 16.73 20.20
CA SER A 179 -25.51 16.67 21.42
C SER A 179 -26.09 18.05 21.79
N LEU A 180 -25.33 19.12 21.58
CA LEU A 180 -25.76 20.50 21.77
C LEU A 180 -26.81 20.92 20.74
N ALA A 181 -26.66 20.49 19.49
CA ALA A 181 -27.63 20.75 18.42
C ALA A 181 -28.96 19.99 18.60
N LEU A 182 -28.95 18.85 19.30
CA LEU A 182 -30.16 18.07 19.61
C LEU A 182 -30.88 18.55 20.88
N LEU A 183 -30.19 19.29 21.75
CA LEU A 183 -30.72 19.82 23.01
C LEU A 183 -31.32 21.24 22.89
N ASN A 184 -31.02 21.95 21.81
CA ASN A 184 -31.61 23.25 21.47
C ASN A 184 -32.75 23.10 20.45
#